data_AF-L7MBQ3-F1
#
_entry.id   AF-L7MBQ3-F1
#
_cell.length_a   1.000
_cell.length_b   1.000
_cell.length_c   1.000
_cell.angle_alpha   90.00
_cell.angle_beta   90.00
_cell.angle_gamma   90.00
#
_symmetry.space_group_name_H-M   'P 1'
#
loop_
_entity.id
_entity.type
_entity.pdbx_description
1 polymer ?
#
loop_
_entity_poly.entity_id
_entity_poly.type
_entity_poly.pdbx_seq_one_letter_code
_entity_poly.pdbx_strand_id
1 'polypeptide(L)'
;MFSCTVLIAVAIEATSMSFGNQLFNNPISYIPIVPSLSPKHVCYYLNFHPPFGVWYVADPEGTPCWPPWLSWTTGICLNGQCAMPKAPSVRPCNGLYISEGYVTSCNYTCSDATGHERVEDYKDDTPCIRSSEEVESIKLAGLCRKGVCREPPEIGNNQRKQAHPQRLIRCEEKENIRKMILWNCHYYCQINNAWYSGYYTSNLTSACHLPRPTREQPLGWCCRGHCIKKPHCGEKRTSPG
;
A
#
# COMPACT_ATOMS: atom_id res chain seq x y z
N MET A 1 -43.23 -22.24 -48.78
CA MET A 1 -43.56 -21.45 -47.58
C MET A 1 -43.34 -22.33 -46.36
N PHE A 2 -42.46 -21.90 -45.45
CA PHE A 2 -42.26 -22.20 -44.01
C PHE A 2 -42.67 -23.60 -43.48
N SER A 3 -41.90 -24.29 -42.63
CA SER A 3 -41.21 -23.80 -41.44
C SER A 3 -40.31 -24.92 -40.87
N CYS A 4 -39.08 -24.60 -40.49
CA CYS A 4 -38.22 -25.47 -39.68
C CYS A 4 -38.49 -25.19 -38.20
N THR A 5 -39.05 -26.14 -37.48
CA THR A 5 -39.17 -26.09 -36.01
C THR A 5 -37.97 -26.79 -35.38
N VAL A 6 -37.08 -26.01 -34.77
CA VAL A 6 -36.01 -26.50 -33.90
C VAL A 6 -36.58 -26.67 -32.50
N LEU A 7 -36.63 -27.91 -32.00
CA LEU A 7 -36.97 -28.22 -30.61
C LEU A 7 -35.69 -28.19 -29.77
N ILE A 8 -35.60 -27.23 -28.84
CA ILE A 8 -34.56 -27.20 -27.80
C ILE A 8 -35.14 -27.91 -26.58
N ALA A 9 -34.55 -29.06 -26.22
CA ALA A 9 -34.83 -29.75 -24.97
C ALA A 9 -34.03 -29.07 -23.84
N VAL A 10 -34.73 -28.60 -22.81
CA VAL A 10 -34.12 -28.10 -21.58
C VAL A 10 -34.31 -29.18 -20.51
N ALA A 11 -33.22 -29.75 -20.03
CA ALA A 11 -33.23 -30.67 -18.90
C ALA A 11 -33.40 -29.87 -17.60
N ILE A 12 -34.42 -30.22 -16.82
CA ILE A 12 -34.68 -29.68 -15.49
C ILE A 12 -34.18 -30.70 -14.48
N GLU A 13 -33.05 -30.42 -13.82
CA GLU A 13 -32.65 -31.17 -12.62
C GLU A 13 -33.37 -30.57 -11.41
N ALA A 14 -34.38 -31.27 -10.92
CA ALA A 14 -34.99 -31.03 -9.63
C ALA A 14 -34.36 -31.97 -8.60
N THR A 15 -33.58 -31.42 -7.66
CA THR A 15 -33.21 -32.14 -6.44
C THR A 15 -33.53 -31.30 -5.22
N SER A 16 -34.62 -31.64 -4.55
CA SER A 16 -34.90 -31.25 -3.18
C SER A 16 -34.07 -32.11 -2.23
N MET A 17 -33.20 -31.52 -1.42
CA MET A 17 -32.75 -32.12 -0.15
C MET A 17 -32.52 -31.05 0.91
N SER A 18 -33.22 -31.20 2.02
CA SER A 18 -33.10 -30.46 3.28
C SER A 18 -32.18 -31.25 4.20
N PHE A 19 -31.18 -30.64 4.86
CA PHE A 19 -30.59 -31.20 6.09
C PHE A 19 -29.96 -30.13 7.01
N GLY A 20 -30.49 -30.08 8.24
CA GLY A 20 -29.76 -30.31 9.50
C GLY A 20 -28.46 -29.58 9.78
N ASN A 21 -28.51 -28.66 10.75
CA ASN A 21 -27.36 -28.03 11.43
C ASN A 21 -26.47 -29.05 12.16
N GLN A 22 -25.15 -29.01 11.93
CA GLN A 22 -24.16 -29.39 12.94
C GLN A 22 -22.99 -28.41 12.97
N LEU A 23 -22.78 -27.82 14.15
CA LEU A 23 -21.66 -26.97 14.54
C LEU A 23 -20.38 -27.81 14.71
N PHE A 24 -19.27 -27.40 14.08
CA PHE A 24 -17.93 -27.72 14.57
C PHE A 24 -17.00 -26.51 14.40
N ASN A 25 -16.47 -26.04 15.54
CA ASN A 25 -15.45 -25.01 15.69
C ASN A 25 -14.06 -25.61 15.45
N ASN A 26 -13.26 -25.06 14.53
CA ASN A 26 -11.80 -24.96 14.65
C ASN A 26 -11.21 -23.94 13.64
N PRO A 27 -10.11 -23.22 13.97
CA PRO A 27 -9.57 -22.14 13.16
C PRO A 27 -8.47 -22.68 12.23
N ILE A 28 -8.87 -23.14 11.06
CA ILE A 28 -7.94 -23.52 9.99
C ILE A 28 -8.41 -22.81 8.74
N SER A 29 -7.55 -21.94 8.17
CA SER A 29 -7.61 -21.47 6.80
C SER A 29 -8.94 -20.86 6.37
N TYR A 30 -9.00 -19.53 6.19
CA TYR A 30 -10.09 -18.85 5.48
C TYR A 30 -10.10 -19.17 3.96
N ILE A 31 -9.88 -20.44 3.59
CA ILE A 31 -10.50 -20.97 2.38
C ILE A 31 -11.92 -21.29 2.85
N PRO A 32 -12.96 -20.52 2.46
CA PRO A 32 -14.30 -20.94 2.74
C PRO A 32 -14.46 -22.34 2.14
N ILE A 33 -14.67 -23.35 2.99
CA ILE A 33 -15.18 -24.64 2.55
C ILE A 33 -16.63 -24.34 2.14
N VAL A 34 -16.78 -23.82 0.93
CA VAL A 34 -18.08 -23.69 0.28
C VAL A 34 -18.51 -25.12 0.00
N PRO A 35 -19.76 -25.52 0.36
CA PRO A 35 -20.29 -26.81 -0.03
C PRO A 35 -20.03 -27.02 -1.51
N SER A 36 -19.61 -28.24 -1.89
CA SER A 36 -19.12 -28.63 -3.22
C SER A 36 -20.17 -28.43 -4.33
N LEU A 37 -20.49 -27.18 -4.63
CA LEU A 37 -21.24 -26.75 -5.79
C LEU A 37 -20.26 -26.71 -6.95
N SER A 38 -20.57 -27.48 -7.99
CA SER A 38 -19.86 -27.41 -9.26
C SER A 38 -19.75 -25.95 -9.73
N PRO A 39 -18.58 -25.49 -10.20
CA PRO A 39 -18.42 -24.12 -10.64
C PRO A 39 -19.45 -23.74 -11.69
N LYS A 40 -20.08 -22.58 -11.52
CA LYS A 40 -21.08 -22.08 -12.47
C LYS A 40 -20.42 -21.33 -13.62
N HIS A 41 -21.00 -21.42 -14.82
CA HIS A 41 -20.56 -20.63 -15.98
C HIS A 41 -20.98 -19.15 -15.89
N VAL A 42 -21.98 -18.86 -15.07
CA VAL A 42 -22.53 -17.52 -14.86
C VAL A 42 -22.82 -17.31 -13.38
N CYS A 43 -22.60 -16.09 -12.88
CA CYS A 43 -22.81 -15.71 -11.48
C CYS A 43 -24.22 -15.17 -11.23
N TYR A 44 -25.21 -15.73 -11.92
CA TYR A 44 -26.61 -15.39 -11.80
C TYR A 44 -27.46 -16.66 -11.87
N TYR A 45 -28.56 -16.67 -11.13
CA TYR A 45 -29.60 -17.68 -11.23
C TYR A 45 -30.95 -17.04 -11.54
N LEU A 46 -31.85 -17.81 -12.12
CA LEU A 46 -33.22 -17.39 -12.38
C LEU A 46 -34.05 -17.62 -11.12
N ASN A 47 -34.65 -16.57 -10.58
CA ASN A 47 -35.61 -16.66 -9.51
C ASN A 47 -37.02 -16.53 -10.09
N PHE A 48 -37.92 -17.46 -9.73
CA PHE A 48 -39.30 -17.47 -10.18
C PHE A 48 -40.23 -17.26 -9.00
N HIS A 49 -41.07 -16.23 -9.09
CA HIS A 49 -42.11 -15.98 -8.10
C HIS A 49 -43.43 -15.70 -8.84
N PRO A 50 -44.41 -16.62 -8.83
CA PRO A 50 -45.77 -16.26 -9.19
C PRO A 50 -46.30 -15.32 -8.11
N PRO A 51 -46.80 -14.08 -8.37
CA PRO A 51 -47.29 -13.47 -9.62
C PRO A 51 -46.34 -12.50 -10.38
N PHE A 52 -45.09 -12.34 -9.96
CA PHE A 52 -44.17 -11.28 -10.41
C PHE A 52 -43.24 -11.66 -11.57
N GLY A 53 -43.25 -12.93 -12.01
CA GLY A 53 -42.49 -13.40 -13.16
C GLY A 53 -41.11 -13.97 -12.81
N VAL A 54 -40.18 -13.90 -13.77
CA VAL A 54 -38.81 -14.41 -13.66
C VAL A 54 -37.83 -13.24 -13.69
N TRP A 55 -36.85 -13.22 -12.80
CA TRP A 55 -35.75 -12.26 -12.85
C TRP A 55 -34.41 -12.92 -12.52
N TYR A 56 -33.32 -12.29 -12.97
CA TYR A 56 -31.97 -12.70 -12.64
C TYR A 56 -31.60 -12.19 -11.26
N VAL A 57 -31.11 -13.10 -10.41
CA VAL A 57 -30.54 -12.76 -9.10
C VAL A 57 -29.07 -13.15 -9.14
N ALA A 58 -28.20 -12.27 -8.66
CA ALA A 58 -26.79 -12.57 -8.53
C ALA A 58 -26.59 -13.72 -7.56
N ASP A 59 -25.71 -14.66 -7.91
CA ASP A 59 -25.28 -15.69 -6.98
C ASP A 59 -24.58 -15.05 -5.77
N PRO A 60 -24.64 -15.69 -4.58
CA PRO A 60 -23.95 -15.22 -3.39
C PRO A 60 -22.46 -14.97 -3.68
N GLU A 61 -21.91 -13.92 -3.08
CA GLU A 61 -20.47 -13.64 -3.16
C GLU A 61 -19.66 -14.84 -2.67
N GLY A 62 -18.60 -15.19 -3.42
CA GLY A 62 -17.79 -16.36 -3.12
C GLY A 62 -18.26 -17.67 -3.78
N THR A 63 -19.37 -17.68 -4.50
CA THR A 63 -19.81 -18.86 -5.28
C THR A 63 -18.76 -19.23 -6.33
N PRO A 64 -18.32 -20.50 -6.43
CA PRO A 64 -17.34 -20.92 -7.43
C PRO A 64 -17.87 -20.74 -8.86
N CYS A 65 -17.03 -20.20 -9.76
CA CYS A 65 -17.40 -19.97 -11.15
C CYS A 65 -16.25 -20.27 -12.12
N TRP A 66 -16.58 -20.52 -13.39
CA TRP A 66 -15.60 -20.61 -14.47
C TRP A 66 -15.56 -19.30 -15.27
N PRO A 67 -14.37 -18.69 -15.44
CA PRO A 67 -14.26 -17.51 -16.27
C PRO A 67 -14.50 -17.89 -17.75
N PRO A 68 -15.16 -17.02 -18.54
CA PRO A 68 -15.55 -17.33 -19.92
C PRO A 68 -14.40 -17.75 -20.84
N TRP A 69 -13.19 -17.31 -20.49
CA TRP A 69 -11.97 -17.46 -21.29
C TRP A 69 -11.10 -18.66 -20.84
N LEU A 70 -11.31 -19.20 -19.63
CA LEU A 70 -10.37 -20.14 -18.99
C LEU A 70 -11.14 -21.17 -18.11
N SER A 71 -11.76 -22.18 -18.72
CA SER A 71 -12.58 -23.19 -18.00
C SER A 71 -11.79 -24.12 -17.06
N TRP A 72 -10.46 -24.09 -17.10
CA TRP A 72 -9.58 -24.89 -16.24
C TRP A 72 -9.24 -24.24 -14.90
N THR A 73 -9.71 -23.01 -14.63
CA THR A 73 -9.43 -22.30 -13.38
C THR A 73 -10.74 -21.85 -12.76
N THR A 74 -10.84 -22.00 -11.43
CA THR A 74 -12.05 -21.64 -10.69
C THR A 74 -11.87 -20.23 -10.14
N GLY A 75 -12.75 -19.32 -10.55
CA GLY A 75 -12.92 -18.00 -9.97
C GLY A 75 -14.00 -18.00 -8.89
N ILE A 76 -14.31 -16.82 -8.38
CA ILE A 76 -15.42 -16.58 -7.45
C ILE A 76 -16.36 -15.51 -7.99
N CYS A 77 -17.66 -15.65 -7.71
CA CYS A 77 -18.63 -14.63 -8.03
C CYS A 77 -18.45 -13.41 -7.12
N LEU A 78 -18.22 -12.26 -7.73
CA LEU A 78 -18.18 -10.94 -7.07
C LEU A 78 -19.03 -9.98 -7.90
N ASN A 79 -20.05 -9.37 -7.28
CA ASN A 79 -20.98 -8.44 -7.96
C ASN A 79 -21.58 -9.01 -9.27
N GLY A 80 -21.92 -10.31 -9.29
CA GLY A 80 -22.46 -10.97 -10.48
C GLY A 80 -21.46 -11.23 -11.62
N GLN A 81 -20.16 -11.03 -11.38
CA GLN A 81 -19.11 -11.37 -12.33
C GLN A 81 -18.19 -12.46 -11.77
N CYS A 82 -17.71 -13.33 -12.66
CA CYS A 82 -16.70 -14.31 -12.28
C CYS A 82 -15.33 -13.63 -12.19
N ALA A 83 -14.89 -13.35 -10.97
CA ALA A 83 -13.61 -12.74 -10.68
C ALA A 83 -12.59 -13.83 -10.36
N MET A 84 -11.42 -13.75 -11.00
CA MET A 84 -10.30 -14.57 -10.60
C MET A 84 -9.80 -14.08 -9.24
N PRO A 85 -9.67 -14.95 -8.22
CA PRO A 85 -8.99 -14.56 -7.00
C PRO A 85 -7.60 -14.08 -7.42
N LYS A 86 -7.28 -12.83 -7.10
CA LYS A 86 -5.95 -12.27 -7.35
C LYS A 86 -4.99 -13.18 -6.62
N ALA A 87 -4.09 -13.85 -7.37
CA ALA A 87 -3.06 -14.68 -6.75
C ALA A 87 -2.41 -13.83 -5.65
N PRO A 88 -2.32 -14.34 -4.40
CA PRO A 88 -1.65 -13.58 -3.35
C PRO A 88 -0.27 -13.22 -3.89
N SER A 89 0.08 -11.93 -3.87
CA SER A 89 1.41 -11.50 -4.28
C SER A 89 2.37 -12.12 -3.28
N VAL A 90 2.91 -13.30 -3.59
CA VAL A 90 3.80 -14.04 -2.70
C VAL A 90 5.03 -13.16 -2.51
N ARG A 91 5.11 -12.54 -1.34
CA ARG A 91 6.18 -11.63 -1.00
C ARG A 91 7.34 -12.48 -0.47
N PRO A 92 8.47 -12.56 -1.18
CA PRO A 92 9.56 -13.43 -0.75
C PRO A 92 10.22 -12.91 0.53
N CYS A 93 10.61 -13.85 1.40
CA CYS A 93 11.39 -13.60 2.59
C CYS A 93 12.87 -13.32 2.28
N ASN A 94 13.15 -12.18 1.66
CA ASN A 94 14.52 -11.77 1.25
C ASN A 94 14.98 -10.43 1.84
N GLY A 95 14.16 -9.81 2.68
CA GLY A 95 14.40 -8.54 3.35
C GLY A 95 14.37 -7.32 2.42
N LEU A 96 14.00 -7.49 1.15
CA LEU A 96 14.00 -6.40 0.17
C LEU A 96 12.66 -5.65 0.19
N TYR A 97 12.77 -4.32 0.27
CA TYR A 97 11.64 -3.44 0.10
C TYR A 97 11.47 -3.07 -1.37
N ILE A 98 10.37 -3.54 -1.96
CA ILE A 98 10.04 -3.35 -3.39
C ILE A 98 8.92 -2.34 -3.63
N SER A 99 8.26 -1.88 -2.57
CA SER A 99 7.12 -0.97 -2.68
C SER A 99 7.57 0.49 -2.80
N GLU A 100 6.60 1.36 -3.06
CA GLU A 100 6.80 2.80 -3.16
C GLU A 100 6.92 3.49 -1.80
N GLY A 101 7.75 4.53 -1.73
CA GLY A 101 7.87 5.39 -0.55
C GLY A 101 8.83 4.88 0.53
N TYR A 102 8.71 5.45 1.72
CA TYR A 102 9.38 4.98 2.93
C TYR A 102 8.60 3.83 3.59
N VAL A 103 9.32 2.87 4.19
CA VAL A 103 8.65 1.88 5.05
C VAL A 103 8.17 2.53 6.34
N THR A 104 6.95 2.22 6.76
CA THR A 104 6.40 2.69 8.05
C THR A 104 6.75 1.76 9.22
N SER A 105 7.14 0.52 8.92
CA SER A 105 7.67 -0.46 9.85
C SER A 105 8.93 -1.09 9.27
N CYS A 106 9.90 -1.43 10.13
CA CYS A 106 11.12 -2.12 9.74
C CYS A 106 10.99 -3.65 9.72
N ASN A 107 9.76 -4.16 9.84
CA ASN A 107 9.40 -5.55 9.63
C ASN A 107 8.30 -5.68 8.57
N TYR A 108 8.16 -6.88 8.02
CA TYR A 108 7.16 -7.21 7.02
C TYR A 108 6.78 -8.69 7.08
N THR A 109 5.54 -8.99 6.70
CA THR A 109 5.08 -10.35 6.47
C THR A 109 5.55 -10.83 5.10
N CYS A 110 6.09 -12.04 5.06
CA CYS A 110 6.60 -12.70 3.86
C CYS A 110 6.21 -14.17 3.88
N SER A 111 6.25 -14.82 2.72
CA SER A 111 6.00 -16.26 2.59
C SER A 111 7.27 -16.97 2.14
N ASP A 112 7.55 -18.12 2.73
CA ASP A 112 8.65 -18.98 2.30
C ASP A 112 8.30 -19.78 1.02
N ALA A 113 9.25 -20.60 0.55
CA ALA A 113 9.06 -21.43 -0.65
C ALA A 113 7.94 -22.47 -0.50
N THR A 114 7.50 -22.75 0.73
CA THR A 114 6.39 -23.67 1.05
C THR A 114 5.06 -22.94 1.27
N GLY A 115 5.04 -21.61 1.16
CA GLY A 115 3.85 -20.79 1.35
C GLY A 115 3.53 -20.44 2.80
N HIS A 116 4.38 -20.82 3.77
CA HIS A 116 4.17 -20.45 5.17
C HIS A 116 4.54 -18.98 5.38
N GLU A 117 3.62 -18.24 5.99
CA GLU A 117 3.83 -16.84 6.34
C GLU A 117 4.69 -16.71 7.60
N ARG A 118 5.61 -15.76 7.57
CA ARG A 118 6.40 -15.34 8.73
C ARG A 118 6.67 -13.84 8.68
N VAL A 119 7.01 -13.28 9.84
CA VAL A 119 7.45 -11.89 9.95
C VAL A 119 8.97 -11.85 9.92
N GLU A 120 9.53 -11.01 9.07
CA GLU A 120 10.96 -10.75 8.98
C GLU A 120 11.26 -9.26 9.03
N ASP A 121 12.50 -8.94 9.42
CA ASP A 121 13.01 -7.58 9.34
C ASP A 121 13.43 -7.25 7.91
N TYR A 122 13.19 -6.00 7.51
CA TYR A 122 13.87 -5.45 6.34
C TYR A 122 15.38 -5.44 6.55
N LYS A 123 16.12 -5.51 5.44
CA LYS A 123 17.57 -5.33 5.49
C LYS A 123 17.92 -4.01 6.17
N ASP A 124 18.99 -4.05 6.92
CA ASP A 124 19.65 -2.87 7.47
C ASP A 124 19.86 -1.82 6.36
N ASP A 125 19.76 -0.54 6.75
CA ASP A 125 19.83 0.62 5.84
C ASP A 125 18.64 0.80 4.89
N THR A 126 17.56 0.04 5.07
CA THR A 126 16.28 0.34 4.39
C THR A 126 15.72 1.67 4.90
N PRO A 127 15.43 2.66 4.02
CA PRO A 127 14.85 3.94 4.43
C PRO A 127 13.45 3.77 5.03
N CYS A 128 13.25 4.29 6.23
CA CYS A 128 12.01 4.16 6.99
C CYS A 128 11.51 5.52 7.49
N ILE A 129 10.24 5.62 7.84
CA ILE A 129 9.65 6.79 8.49
C ILE A 129 8.72 6.32 9.61
N ARG A 130 8.86 6.91 10.81
CA ARG A 130 7.94 6.61 11.90
C ARG A 130 6.60 7.30 11.67
N SER A 131 5.55 6.51 11.42
CA SER A 131 4.17 6.97 11.46
C SER A 131 3.65 6.91 12.90
N SER A 132 4.20 7.73 13.81
CA SER A 132 3.54 7.94 15.11
C SER A 132 2.39 8.93 14.90
N GLU A 133 1.22 8.56 15.43
CA GLU A 133 0.00 9.40 15.47
C GLU A 133 0.08 10.50 16.55
N GLU A 134 1.02 10.40 17.50
CA GLU A 134 0.96 11.17 18.74
C GLU A 134 1.48 12.59 18.63
N VAL A 135 2.34 12.89 17.64
CA VAL A 135 2.74 14.28 17.41
C VAL A 135 3.02 14.50 15.92
N GLU A 136 2.13 15.24 15.28
CA GLU A 136 2.25 15.68 13.88
C GLU A 136 3.54 16.47 13.57
N SER A 137 4.30 16.86 14.62
CA SER A 137 5.32 17.89 14.50
C SER A 137 6.72 17.40 14.15
N ILE A 138 7.08 16.12 14.29
CA ILE A 138 8.44 15.66 13.98
C ILE A 138 8.44 14.22 13.43
N LYS A 139 7.86 14.01 12.24
CA LYS A 139 8.14 12.80 11.47
C LYS A 139 9.56 12.94 10.91
N LEU A 140 10.47 12.03 11.25
CA LEU A 140 11.82 11.99 10.67
C LEU A 140 12.02 10.66 9.96
N ALA A 141 12.51 10.73 8.72
CA ALA A 141 12.99 9.56 8.02
C ALA A 141 14.31 9.10 8.64
N GLY A 142 14.44 7.80 8.78
CA GLY A 142 15.57 7.10 9.35
C GLY A 142 15.98 5.91 8.50
N LEU A 143 16.71 5.00 9.12
CA LEU A 143 17.16 3.74 8.52
C LEU A 143 16.77 2.57 9.41
N CYS A 144 16.32 1.48 8.81
CA CYS A 144 16.08 0.24 9.53
C CYS A 144 17.40 -0.33 10.05
N ARG A 145 17.42 -0.67 11.34
CA ARG A 145 18.53 -1.34 12.03
C ARG A 145 17.97 -2.33 13.01
N LYS A 146 18.23 -3.62 12.80
CA LYS A 146 17.74 -4.71 13.69
C LYS A 146 16.21 -4.60 13.94
N GLY A 147 15.44 -4.45 12.87
CA GLY A 147 13.97 -4.35 12.95
C GLY A 147 13.40 -3.03 13.49
N VAL A 148 14.23 -2.02 13.77
CA VAL A 148 13.80 -0.72 14.31
C VAL A 148 14.20 0.43 13.39
N CYS A 149 13.28 1.37 13.18
CA CYS A 149 13.58 2.60 12.44
C CYS A 149 14.39 3.57 13.30
N ARG A 150 15.65 3.82 12.93
CA ARG A 150 16.60 4.68 13.66
C ARG A 150 16.75 6.03 12.96
N GLU A 151 16.57 7.11 13.71
CA GLU A 151 16.51 8.48 13.19
C GLU A 151 17.88 9.18 13.12
N PRO A 152 18.00 10.24 12.29
CA PRO A 152 19.18 11.11 12.09
C PRO A 152 20.02 11.53 13.30
N PRO A 153 19.48 11.76 14.51
CA PRO A 153 20.30 12.06 15.69
C PRO A 153 21.18 10.89 16.11
N GLU A 154 20.77 9.65 15.82
CA GLU A 154 21.39 8.41 16.26
C GLU A 154 22.40 7.85 15.23
N ILE A 155 22.37 8.35 13.98
CA ILE A 155 23.03 7.73 12.82
C ILE A 155 24.12 8.62 12.15
N GLY A 156 24.28 9.88 12.55
CA GLY A 156 25.33 10.76 12.02
C GLY A 156 25.14 11.22 10.55
N ASN A 157 25.94 12.19 10.09
CA ASN A 157 25.66 12.96 8.86
C ASN A 157 25.63 12.15 7.55
N ASN A 158 26.48 11.13 7.39
CA ASN A 158 26.49 10.32 6.17
C ASN A 158 25.23 9.47 6.03
N GLN A 159 24.72 8.96 7.16
CA GLN A 159 23.53 8.11 7.20
C GLN A 159 22.25 8.95 7.00
N ARG A 160 22.28 10.26 7.32
CA ARG A 160 21.20 11.19 6.95
C ARG A 160 20.97 11.26 5.44
N LYS A 161 22.02 11.23 4.63
CA LYS A 161 21.87 11.21 3.16
C LYS A 161 21.27 9.88 2.68
N GLN A 162 21.66 8.77 3.30
CA GLN A 162 21.11 7.45 2.99
C GLN A 162 19.62 7.34 3.35
N ALA A 163 19.18 8.03 4.41
CA ALA A 163 17.77 8.13 4.78
C ALA A 163 16.94 8.99 3.80
N HIS A 164 17.57 9.70 2.85
CA HIS A 164 16.87 10.52 1.85
C HIS A 164 17.38 10.21 0.43
N PRO A 165 17.18 8.99 -0.06
CA PRO A 165 17.62 8.63 -1.41
C PRO A 165 16.79 9.40 -2.45
N GLN A 166 17.43 9.82 -3.55
CA GLN A 166 16.79 10.65 -4.59
C GLN A 166 15.45 10.09 -5.09
N ARG A 167 15.31 8.76 -5.20
CA ARG A 167 14.06 8.10 -5.63
C ARG A 167 12.85 8.40 -4.74
N LEU A 168 13.08 8.78 -3.48
CA LEU A 168 12.04 9.08 -2.49
C LEU A 168 11.81 10.59 -2.32
N ILE A 169 12.46 11.41 -3.13
CA ILE A 169 12.30 12.87 -3.13
C ILE A 169 11.26 13.19 -4.21
N ARG A 170 9.99 13.22 -3.80
CA ARG A 170 8.85 13.43 -4.70
C ARG A 170 7.91 14.55 -4.25
N CYS A 171 8.03 15.03 -3.01
CA CYS A 171 7.23 16.16 -2.57
C CYS A 171 7.78 17.45 -3.21
N GLU A 172 6.90 18.39 -3.55
CA GLU A 172 7.28 19.70 -4.09
C GLU A 172 8.13 20.50 -3.10
N GLU A 173 8.77 21.60 -3.49
CA GLU A 173 9.41 22.44 -2.48
C GLU A 173 8.37 23.16 -1.63
N LYS A 174 8.60 23.24 -0.32
CA LYS A 174 7.67 23.85 0.64
C LYS A 174 8.33 24.97 1.40
N GLU A 175 7.65 26.10 1.53
CA GLU A 175 8.14 27.19 2.39
C GLU A 175 7.87 26.91 3.89
N ASN A 176 8.83 27.29 4.75
CA ASN A 176 8.66 27.24 6.19
C ASN A 176 7.83 28.42 6.71
N ILE A 177 6.51 28.36 6.50
CA ILE A 177 5.57 29.43 6.88
C ILE A 177 5.53 29.65 8.41
N ARG A 178 5.79 28.60 9.20
CA ARG A 178 5.77 28.67 10.67
C ARG A 178 6.95 29.45 11.26
N LYS A 179 7.97 29.79 10.45
CA LYS A 179 9.18 30.54 10.84
C LYS A 179 9.90 29.95 12.07
N MET A 180 9.74 28.66 12.31
CA MET A 180 10.44 27.93 13.36
C MET A 180 11.80 27.44 12.87
N ILE A 181 12.75 27.26 13.78
CA ILE A 181 14.06 26.70 13.45
C ILE A 181 13.89 25.22 13.16
N LEU A 182 14.31 24.80 11.97
CA LEU A 182 14.17 23.44 11.49
C LEU A 182 15.32 22.54 11.98
N TRP A 183 14.96 21.36 12.49
CA TRP A 183 15.93 20.30 12.85
C TRP A 183 16.53 19.62 11.63
N ASN A 184 15.77 19.53 10.54
CA ASN A 184 16.19 19.02 9.25
C ASN A 184 15.62 19.89 8.12
N CYS A 185 16.27 19.87 6.96
CA CYS A 185 15.82 20.62 5.78
C CYS A 185 14.92 19.80 4.84
N HIS A 186 14.37 18.71 5.38
CA HIS A 186 13.44 17.83 4.70
C HIS A 186 12.09 17.92 5.38
N TYR A 187 11.03 17.82 4.58
CA TYR A 187 9.69 17.58 5.07
C TYR A 187 9.12 16.34 4.38
N TYR A 188 8.00 15.83 4.90
CA TYR A 188 7.41 14.60 4.41
C TYR A 188 5.96 14.82 3.99
N CYS A 189 5.57 14.15 2.91
CA CYS A 189 4.22 14.18 2.36
C CYS A 189 3.76 12.75 2.02
N GLN A 190 2.45 12.56 1.93
CA GLN A 190 1.88 11.34 1.37
C GLN A 190 1.42 11.59 -0.06
N ILE A 191 1.79 10.70 -0.97
CA ILE A 191 1.32 10.66 -2.36
C ILE A 191 0.82 9.24 -2.59
N ASN A 192 -0.44 9.07 -2.98
CA ASN A 192 -1.06 7.75 -3.19
C ASN A 192 -0.84 6.78 -2.00
N ASN A 193 -1.04 7.26 -0.77
CA ASN A 193 -0.83 6.52 0.49
C ASN A 193 0.61 6.06 0.80
N ALA A 194 1.61 6.45 -0.02
CA ALA A 194 3.01 6.20 0.25
C ALA A 194 3.71 7.47 0.77
N TRP A 195 4.65 7.31 1.70
CA TRP A 195 5.41 8.42 2.27
C TRP A 195 6.59 8.79 1.39
N TYR A 196 6.77 10.07 1.15
CA TYR A 196 7.90 10.65 0.42
C TYR A 196 8.50 11.81 1.19
N SER A 197 9.67 12.26 0.74
CA SER A 197 10.32 13.46 1.24
C SER A 197 10.33 14.56 0.18
N GLY A 198 10.48 15.79 0.64
CA GLY A 198 10.80 16.97 -0.16
C GLY A 198 11.70 17.91 0.61
N TYR A 199 12.00 19.06 0.01
CA TYR A 199 12.87 20.06 0.61
C TYR A 199 12.08 21.27 1.08
N TYR A 200 12.53 21.85 2.20
CA TYR A 200 12.17 23.23 2.50
C TYR A 200 12.89 24.17 1.53
N THR A 201 12.21 25.25 1.11
CA THR A 201 12.79 26.28 0.24
C THR A 201 13.99 26.95 0.90
N SER A 202 14.84 27.59 0.10
CA SER A 202 16.03 28.30 0.60
C SER A 202 15.79 29.76 1.02
N ASN A 203 14.52 30.12 1.25
CA ASN A 203 14.14 31.47 1.66
C ASN A 203 14.62 31.80 3.08
N LEU A 204 14.54 33.10 3.43
CA LEU A 204 14.92 33.60 4.76
C LEU A 204 14.10 33.00 5.91
N THR A 205 12.94 32.42 5.61
CA THR A 205 12.01 31.78 6.55
C THR A 205 12.42 30.36 6.93
N SER A 206 13.26 29.69 6.13
CA SER A 206 13.67 28.30 6.32
C SER A 206 14.98 28.17 7.10
N ALA A 207 15.02 28.76 8.30
CA ALA A 207 16.17 28.67 9.20
C ALA A 207 16.34 27.25 9.77
N CYS A 208 17.58 26.82 10.00
CA CYS A 208 17.91 25.47 10.46
C CYS A 208 19.14 25.45 11.38
N HIS A 209 19.31 24.36 12.14
CA HIS A 209 20.51 24.13 12.94
C HIS A 209 21.70 23.69 12.08
N LEU A 210 22.80 24.44 12.13
CA LEU A 210 24.03 24.06 11.44
C LEU A 210 24.63 22.79 12.05
N PRO A 211 25.13 21.84 11.25
CA PRO A 211 25.81 20.65 11.77
C PRO A 211 27.07 20.95 12.58
N ARG A 212 27.71 22.09 12.31
CA ARG A 212 28.91 22.59 13.01
C ARG A 212 28.73 24.09 13.27
N PRO A 213 27.98 24.46 14.31
CA PRO A 213 27.72 25.86 14.63
C PRO A 213 28.99 26.55 15.13
N THR A 214 29.07 27.87 14.92
CA THR A 214 30.06 28.75 15.56
C THR A 214 29.33 29.72 16.49
N ARG A 215 30.03 30.35 17.44
CA ARG A 215 29.40 31.35 18.33
C ARG A 215 28.73 32.49 17.56
N GLU A 216 29.35 32.93 16.47
CA GLU A 216 28.84 34.02 15.62
C GLU A 216 27.75 33.55 14.65
N GLN A 217 27.73 32.26 14.31
CA GLN A 217 26.78 31.69 13.36
C GLN A 217 26.27 30.32 13.85
N PRO A 218 25.27 30.31 14.75
CA PRO A 218 24.69 29.07 15.26
C PRO A 218 23.67 28.44 14.31
N LEU A 219 23.06 29.25 13.43
CA LEU A 219 22.00 28.85 12.52
C LEU A 219 22.40 29.03 11.06
N GLY A 220 21.69 28.31 10.19
CA GLY A 220 21.80 28.38 8.75
C GLY A 220 20.44 28.44 8.08
N TRP A 221 20.44 28.21 6.77
CA TRP A 221 19.25 28.15 5.93
C TRP A 221 19.23 26.85 5.14
N CYS A 222 18.04 26.35 4.89
CA CYS A 222 17.86 25.15 4.10
C CYS A 222 18.23 25.38 2.64
N CYS A 223 18.85 24.37 2.02
CA CYS A 223 19.13 24.33 0.61
C CYS A 223 19.22 22.88 0.16
N ARG A 224 18.24 22.41 -0.62
CA ARG A 224 18.19 21.03 -1.16
C ARG A 224 18.53 19.98 -0.10
N GLY A 225 17.83 20.06 1.05
CA GLY A 225 18.00 19.12 2.17
C GLY A 225 19.19 19.38 3.10
N HIS A 226 20.04 20.36 2.81
CA HIS A 226 21.21 20.70 3.62
C HIS A 226 21.02 22.03 4.36
N CYS A 227 21.50 22.10 5.60
CA CYS A 227 21.58 23.35 6.34
C CYS A 227 22.91 24.04 6.06
N ILE A 228 22.87 25.21 5.40
CA ILE A 228 24.06 25.95 4.94
C ILE A 228 24.11 27.36 5.53
N LYS A 229 25.28 27.99 5.49
CA LYS A 229 25.53 29.31 6.10
C LYS A 229 24.92 30.50 5.35
N LYS A 230 24.41 30.32 4.13
CA LYS A 230 23.90 31.41 3.29
C LYS A 230 22.46 31.12 2.88
N PRO A 231 21.55 32.10 2.92
CA PRO A 231 20.21 31.94 2.37
C PRO A 231 20.26 31.86 0.83
N HIS A 232 19.12 31.52 0.23
CA HIS A 232 18.93 31.41 -1.22
C HIS A 232 19.93 30.49 -1.91
N CYS A 233 20.37 29.43 -1.23
CA CYS A 233 21.43 28.54 -1.72
C CYS A 233 22.75 29.26 -2.08
N GLY A 234 22.97 30.49 -1.58
CA GLY A 234 24.14 31.31 -1.92
C GLY A 234 24.01 32.12 -3.22
N GLU A 235 22.84 32.13 -3.85
CA GLU A 235 22.55 32.97 -5.01
C GLU A 235 22.64 34.45 -4.63
N LYS A 236 23.37 35.24 -5.43
CA LYS A 236 23.40 36.69 -5.27
C LYS A 236 22.06 37.24 -5.73
N ARG A 237 21.38 38.03 -4.90
CA ARG A 237 20.19 38.77 -5.34
C ARG A 237 20.56 39.61 -6.56
N THR A 238 19.99 39.31 -7.72
CA THR A 238 19.83 40.30 -8.77
C THR A 238 18.79 41.29 -8.25
N SER A 239 19.26 42.46 -7.80
CA SER A 239 18.35 43.58 -7.56
C SER A 239 17.61 43.88 -8.87
N PRO A 240 16.27 44.02 -8.85
CA PRO A 240 15.61 44.68 -9.96
C PRO A 240 16.09 46.13 -9.95
N GLY A 241 16.78 46.53 -11.02
CA GLY A 241 17.18 47.91 -11.26
C GLY A 241 15.99 48.78 -11.62
#